data_AF-A0A947LZE6-F1
#
_entry.id   AF-A0A947LZE6-F1
#
_cell.length_a   1.000
_cell.length_b   1.000
_cell.length_c   1.000
_cell.angle_alpha   90.00
_cell.angle_beta   90.00
_cell.angle_gamma   90.00
#
_symmetry.space_group_name_H-M   'P 1'
#
loop_
_entity.id
_entity.type
_entity.pdbx_description
1 polymer ?
#
loop_
_entity_poly.entity_id
_entity_poly.type
_entity_poly.pdbx_seq_one_letter_code
_entity_poly.pdbx_strand_id
1 'polypeptide(L)'
;MSPPGLIAYELKGESLDAAIMLDLRVRDYLTRFPGQRSGNLLDIHMSYKQRYQEALAEIRKTDPDLLKKCGLDHATVQVEQSEGAYPRTYESFPTIYATTAKQALYLMYVPVDYKGQHFIPQDAVPCDDKDFTGTDMGHSIYKKHFWVAEGPVVDGGRRGLPVPSDFDPATSQTIPSHGLRPDRCFKAGGDTLYTLDLLAQQRTLFETTFNAFTEATRAWVTSHMPGHYANFSLSEDKTLQLSIRVENSGTPVALNHPDWIIDKQIERDWMDPQTRQMKRIVLNEYEARPIPDTPEGLKLYMLFKAMPVPPRTHHHADLAIQSGSGEHSPVVHKYPQGTFLAYHGIKPTEKITPPKGCTEVPPTTLIWLDRDRTDRQWGIEPPPVPTALSFLYHNAPPNTSAPRPPQL
;
A
#
# COMPACT_ATOMS: atom_id res chain seq x y z
N MET A 1 -16.75 -9.61 -12.81
CA MET A 1 -15.45 -9.33 -13.46
C MET A 1 -14.38 -9.97 -12.62
N SER A 2 -13.92 -11.15 -13.04
CA SER A 2 -12.65 -11.70 -12.57
C SER A 2 -11.52 -10.67 -12.79
N PRO A 3 -10.50 -10.63 -11.91
CA PRO A 3 -9.37 -9.74 -12.11
C PRO A 3 -8.74 -9.99 -13.49
N PRO A 4 -8.29 -8.95 -14.21
CA PRO A 4 -7.66 -9.10 -15.52
C PRO A 4 -6.53 -10.14 -15.47
N GLY A 5 -6.55 -11.10 -16.40
CA GLY A 5 -5.52 -12.14 -16.48
C GLY A 5 -5.68 -13.32 -15.51
N LEU A 6 -6.81 -13.44 -14.82
CA LEU A 6 -7.14 -14.62 -14.00
C LEU A 6 -8.47 -15.25 -14.44
N ILE A 7 -8.56 -16.57 -14.31
CA ILE A 7 -9.82 -17.32 -14.39
C ILE A 7 -10.07 -17.93 -13.01
N ALA A 8 -11.29 -17.77 -12.49
CA ALA A 8 -11.68 -18.40 -11.24
C ALA A 8 -12.43 -19.69 -11.51
N TYR A 9 -12.09 -20.74 -10.77
CA TYR A 9 -12.74 -22.03 -10.79
C TYR A 9 -13.28 -22.38 -9.41
N GLU A 10 -14.53 -22.84 -9.34
CA GLU A 10 -15.04 -23.55 -8.19
C GLU A 10 -14.57 -25.00 -8.26
N LEU A 11 -13.80 -25.42 -7.26
CA LEU A 11 -13.24 -26.77 -7.23
C LEU A 11 -14.32 -27.79 -6.85
N LYS A 12 -14.33 -28.90 -7.59
CA LYS A 12 -15.24 -30.04 -7.41
C LYS A 12 -14.47 -31.34 -7.60
N GLY A 13 -15.09 -32.46 -7.24
CA GLY A 13 -14.54 -33.79 -7.49
C GLY A 13 -13.09 -33.92 -7.04
N GLU A 14 -12.23 -34.41 -7.94
CA GLU A 14 -10.82 -34.64 -7.61
C GLU A 14 -10.03 -33.37 -7.29
N SER A 15 -10.33 -32.24 -7.94
CA SER A 15 -9.62 -30.97 -7.65
C SER A 15 -9.98 -30.41 -6.28
N LEU A 16 -11.23 -30.63 -5.82
CA LEU A 16 -11.65 -30.28 -4.46
C LEU A 16 -10.94 -31.13 -3.42
N ASP A 17 -10.91 -32.46 -3.63
CA ASP A 17 -10.24 -33.38 -2.71
C ASP A 17 -8.74 -33.06 -2.59
N ALA A 18 -8.10 -32.74 -3.71
CA ALA A 18 -6.71 -32.29 -3.73
C ALA A 18 -6.52 -30.97 -2.98
N ALA A 19 -7.39 -29.98 -3.18
CA ALA A 19 -7.29 -28.69 -2.48
C ALA A 19 -7.48 -28.82 -0.97
N ILE A 20 -8.44 -29.64 -0.51
CA ILE A 20 -8.66 -29.93 0.91
C ILE A 20 -7.45 -30.62 1.51
N MET A 21 -6.91 -31.64 0.83
CA MET A 21 -5.73 -32.35 1.30
C MET A 21 -4.52 -31.41 1.38
N LEU A 22 -4.34 -30.54 0.38
CA LEU A 22 -3.28 -29.53 0.40
C LEU A 22 -3.43 -28.58 1.60
N ASP A 23 -4.63 -28.05 1.84
CA ASP A 23 -4.91 -27.18 3.00
C ASP A 23 -4.56 -27.86 4.31
N LEU A 24 -5.03 -29.10 4.51
CA LEU A 24 -4.73 -29.87 5.72
C LEU A 24 -3.24 -30.05 5.95
N ARG A 25 -2.47 -30.38 4.90
CA ARG A 25 -1.01 -30.57 5.02
C ARG A 25 -0.28 -29.26 5.29
N VAL A 26 -0.69 -28.17 4.66
CA VAL A 26 -0.12 -26.84 4.91
C VAL A 26 -0.44 -26.38 6.33
N ARG A 27 -1.68 -26.51 6.80
CA ARG A 27 -2.07 -26.16 8.19
C ARG A 27 -1.35 -27.01 9.22
N ASP A 28 -1.22 -28.32 8.98
CA ASP A 28 -0.45 -29.20 9.86
C ASP A 28 1.00 -28.75 9.95
N TYR A 29 1.63 -28.41 8.81
CA TYR A 29 2.99 -27.86 8.79
C TYR A 29 3.08 -26.54 9.59
N LEU A 30 2.19 -25.59 9.33
CA LEU A 30 2.17 -24.29 10.02
C LEU A 30 1.85 -24.40 11.52
N THR A 31 1.16 -25.46 11.93
CA THR A 31 0.93 -25.76 13.34
C THR A 31 2.20 -26.25 14.02
N ARG A 32 2.98 -27.09 13.32
CA ARG A 32 4.28 -27.60 13.79
C ARG A 32 5.39 -26.54 13.74
N PHE A 33 5.37 -25.68 12.73
CA PHE A 33 6.37 -24.66 12.44
C PHE A 33 5.71 -23.29 12.23
N PRO A 34 5.19 -22.66 13.29
CA PRO A 34 4.45 -21.41 13.18
C PRO A 34 5.33 -20.27 12.67
N GLY A 35 4.69 -19.35 11.93
CA GLY A 35 5.26 -18.04 11.62
C GLY A 35 5.35 -17.14 12.85
N GLN A 36 5.98 -15.98 12.69
CA GLN A 36 6.06 -14.95 13.72
C GLN A 36 4.66 -14.37 13.98
N ARG A 37 4.27 -14.25 15.25
CA ARG A 37 2.92 -13.78 15.65
C ARG A 37 2.87 -12.33 16.12
N SER A 38 4.02 -11.71 16.33
CA SER A 38 4.13 -10.34 16.85
C SER A 38 5.33 -9.63 16.24
N GLY A 39 5.27 -8.31 16.13
CA GLY A 39 6.28 -7.51 15.44
C GLY A 39 5.65 -6.55 14.44
N ASN A 40 6.47 -5.97 13.56
CA ASN A 40 5.92 -5.19 12.46
C ASN A 40 5.17 -6.11 11.48
N LEU A 41 4.13 -5.59 10.80
CA LEU A 41 3.27 -6.40 9.93
C LEU A 41 4.04 -7.05 8.76
N LEU A 42 5.11 -6.40 8.28
CA LEU A 42 5.93 -6.91 7.19
C LEU A 42 6.73 -8.15 7.63
N ASP A 43 7.36 -8.12 8.81
CA ASP A 43 8.11 -9.26 9.36
C ASP A 43 7.18 -10.46 9.59
N ILE A 44 5.99 -10.19 10.14
CA ILE A 44 4.95 -11.20 10.32
C ILE A 44 4.61 -11.81 8.95
N HIS A 45 4.25 -10.99 7.97
CA HIS A 45 3.91 -11.44 6.61
C HIS A 45 5.04 -12.28 5.98
N MET A 46 6.27 -11.79 6.01
CA MET A 46 7.44 -12.46 5.43
C MET A 46 7.73 -13.80 6.12
N SER A 47 7.56 -13.89 7.44
CA SER A 47 7.74 -15.13 8.17
C SER A 47 6.71 -16.20 7.75
N TYR A 48 5.44 -15.83 7.58
CA TYR A 48 4.41 -16.76 7.11
C TYR A 48 4.69 -17.19 5.68
N LYS A 49 5.01 -16.24 4.79
CA LYS A 49 5.37 -16.54 3.39
C LYS A 49 6.51 -17.55 3.31
N GLN A 50 7.56 -17.39 4.12
CA GLN A 50 8.65 -18.36 4.20
C GLN A 50 8.15 -19.74 4.65
N ARG A 51 7.33 -19.82 5.70
CA ARG A 51 6.78 -21.10 6.18
C ARG A 51 5.89 -21.80 5.16
N TYR A 52 5.09 -21.05 4.39
CA TYR A 52 4.33 -21.60 3.27
C TYR A 52 5.25 -22.21 2.21
N GLN A 53 6.33 -21.52 1.83
CA GLN A 53 7.28 -22.05 0.86
C GLN A 53 7.99 -23.31 1.36
N GLU A 54 8.34 -23.38 2.64
CA GLU A 54 8.92 -24.56 3.27
C GLU A 54 7.92 -25.74 3.29
N ALA A 55 6.65 -25.49 3.63
CA ALA A 55 5.59 -26.48 3.57
C ALA A 55 5.42 -27.06 2.16
N LEU A 56 5.37 -26.19 1.13
CA LEU A 56 5.26 -26.61 -0.26
C LEU A 56 6.50 -27.39 -0.72
N ALA A 57 7.69 -27.03 -0.24
CA ALA A 57 8.91 -27.78 -0.54
C ALA A 57 8.89 -29.19 0.10
N GLU A 58 8.32 -29.35 1.29
CA GLU A 58 8.12 -30.67 1.93
C GLU A 58 7.08 -31.51 1.18
N ILE A 59 5.94 -30.91 0.83
CA ILE A 59 4.88 -31.59 0.07
C ILE A 59 5.42 -32.01 -1.31
N ARG A 60 6.19 -31.16 -2.00
CA ARG A 60 6.82 -31.51 -3.28
C ARG A 60 7.71 -32.75 -3.19
N LYS A 61 8.34 -33.00 -2.04
CA LYS A 61 9.19 -34.19 -1.82
C LYS A 61 8.37 -35.42 -1.46
N THR A 62 7.28 -35.26 -0.71
CA THR A 62 6.52 -36.38 -0.14
C THR A 62 5.30 -36.79 -0.97
N ASP A 63 4.72 -35.86 -1.71
CA ASP A 63 3.51 -36.03 -2.53
C ASP A 63 3.47 -34.99 -3.67
N PRO A 64 4.33 -35.13 -4.69
CA PRO A 64 4.37 -34.21 -5.82
C PRO A 64 3.07 -34.22 -6.65
N ASP A 65 2.35 -35.35 -6.67
CA ASP A 65 1.10 -35.47 -7.42
C ASP A 65 -0.01 -34.58 -6.85
N LEU A 66 -0.03 -34.36 -5.53
CA LEU A 66 -0.93 -33.40 -4.90
C LEU A 66 -0.73 -31.97 -5.43
N LEU A 67 0.54 -31.53 -5.56
CA LEU A 67 0.85 -30.21 -6.12
C LEU A 67 0.44 -30.12 -7.59
N LYS A 68 0.62 -31.20 -8.34
CA LYS A 68 0.21 -31.29 -9.75
C LYS A 68 -1.30 -31.17 -9.94
N LYS A 69 -2.08 -31.87 -9.12
CA LYS A 69 -3.55 -31.78 -9.12
C LYS A 69 -4.05 -30.37 -8.77
N CYS A 70 -3.27 -29.63 -7.97
CA CYS A 70 -3.55 -28.24 -7.63
C CYS A 70 -2.95 -27.22 -8.62
N GLY A 71 -2.29 -27.68 -9.69
CA GLY A 71 -1.66 -26.82 -10.71
C GLY A 71 -0.42 -26.05 -10.23
N LEU A 72 0.14 -26.41 -9.07
CA LEU A 72 1.30 -25.72 -8.47
C LEU A 72 2.65 -26.12 -9.09
N ASP A 73 2.62 -27.01 -10.08
CA ASP A 73 3.72 -27.33 -11.01
C ASP A 73 3.49 -26.73 -12.41
N HIS A 74 2.32 -26.12 -12.66
CA HIS A 74 1.95 -25.45 -13.91
C HIS A 74 2.08 -23.93 -13.77
N ALA A 75 3.32 -23.46 -13.73
CA ALA A 75 3.59 -22.04 -13.74
C ALA A 75 3.13 -21.40 -15.06
N THR A 76 2.57 -20.20 -14.99
CA THR A 76 2.23 -19.39 -16.16
C THR A 76 3.10 -18.15 -16.21
N VAL A 77 3.33 -17.65 -17.42
CA VAL A 77 4.10 -16.42 -17.64
C VAL A 77 3.12 -15.28 -17.89
N GLN A 78 2.97 -14.40 -16.92
CA GLN A 78 2.11 -13.23 -17.03
C GLN A 78 2.96 -12.01 -17.36
N VAL A 79 2.50 -11.20 -18.33
CA VAL A 79 3.11 -9.91 -18.65
C VAL A 79 2.19 -8.80 -18.16
N GLU A 80 2.65 -8.06 -17.15
CA GLU A 80 2.01 -6.82 -16.73
C GLU A 80 2.51 -5.66 -17.58
N GLN A 81 1.59 -4.89 -18.14
CA GLN A 81 1.93 -3.70 -18.91
C GLN A 81 0.95 -2.56 -18.60
N SER A 82 1.50 -1.43 -18.18
CA SER A 82 0.77 -0.16 -18.10
C SER A 82 1.12 0.71 -19.29
N GLU A 83 0.19 1.59 -19.65
CA GLU A 83 0.47 2.70 -20.55
C GLU A 83 1.68 3.50 -20.05
N GLY A 84 2.66 3.72 -20.92
CA GLY A 84 3.87 4.47 -20.57
C GLY A 84 4.75 3.79 -19.52
N ALA A 85 4.71 2.46 -19.39
CA ALA A 85 5.61 1.69 -18.53
C ALA A 85 6.34 0.58 -19.31
N TYR A 86 7.50 0.15 -18.83
CA TYR A 86 8.15 -1.06 -19.35
C TYR A 86 7.36 -2.30 -18.91
N PRO A 87 7.21 -3.31 -19.79
CA PRO A 87 6.54 -4.56 -19.44
C PRO A 87 7.29 -5.27 -18.31
N ARG A 88 6.54 -5.89 -17.40
CA ARG A 88 7.04 -6.65 -16.27
C ARG A 88 6.51 -8.06 -16.37
N THR A 89 7.42 -9.03 -16.44
CA THR A 89 7.03 -10.42 -16.60
C THR A 89 7.19 -11.16 -15.29
N TYR A 90 6.23 -12.02 -14.98
CA TYR A 90 6.23 -12.82 -13.78
C TYR A 90 5.82 -14.25 -14.07
N GLU A 91 6.51 -15.17 -13.41
CA GLU A 91 6.05 -16.52 -13.18
C GLU A 91 4.99 -16.48 -12.08
N SER A 92 3.79 -16.95 -12.40
CA SER A 92 2.62 -16.96 -11.50
C SER A 92 2.01 -18.36 -11.45
N PHE A 93 1.53 -18.76 -10.27
CA PHE A 93 0.89 -20.06 -10.03
C PHE A 93 -0.58 -19.90 -9.65
N PRO A 94 -1.40 -20.96 -9.81
CA PRO A 94 -2.74 -20.99 -9.24
C PRO A 94 -2.71 -20.70 -7.73
N THR A 95 -3.71 -19.95 -7.26
CA THR A 95 -3.89 -19.63 -5.84
C THR A 95 -5.24 -20.18 -5.38
N ILE A 96 -5.26 -20.88 -4.24
CA ILE A 96 -6.49 -21.49 -3.71
C ILE A 96 -6.94 -20.74 -2.47
N TYR A 97 -8.24 -20.44 -2.41
CA TYR A 97 -8.90 -19.86 -1.24
C TYR A 97 -9.99 -20.80 -0.74
N ALA A 98 -10.12 -20.88 0.58
CA ALA A 98 -11.24 -21.54 1.24
C ALA A 98 -12.14 -20.47 1.89
N THR A 99 -13.46 -20.57 1.70
CA THR A 99 -14.39 -19.65 2.36
C THR A 99 -14.69 -20.10 3.79
N THR A 100 -14.94 -19.16 4.69
CA THR A 100 -15.29 -19.41 6.10
C THR A 100 -16.77 -19.77 6.35
N ALA A 101 -17.55 -19.98 5.29
CA ALA A 101 -18.97 -20.34 5.41
C ALA A 101 -19.17 -21.74 6.00
N LYS A 102 -20.38 -22.02 6.53
CA LYS A 102 -20.76 -23.34 7.10
C LYS A 102 -20.52 -24.52 6.15
N GLN A 103 -20.47 -24.26 4.84
CA GLN A 103 -19.94 -25.15 3.84
C GLN A 103 -18.78 -24.43 3.17
N ALA A 104 -17.55 -24.89 3.42
CA ALA A 104 -16.37 -24.27 2.83
C ALA A 104 -16.36 -24.50 1.32
N LEU A 105 -16.48 -23.43 0.55
CA LEU A 105 -16.22 -23.42 -0.89
C LEU A 105 -14.72 -23.25 -1.10
N TYR A 106 -14.15 -24.04 -2.01
CA TYR A 106 -12.77 -23.89 -2.46
C TYR A 106 -12.76 -23.28 -3.86
N LEU A 107 -12.10 -22.14 -3.98
CA LEU A 107 -11.95 -21.39 -5.22
C LEU A 107 -10.49 -21.37 -5.63
N MET A 108 -10.21 -21.73 -6.87
CA MET A 108 -8.89 -21.61 -7.46
C MET A 108 -8.85 -20.46 -8.46
N TYR A 109 -7.98 -19.48 -8.21
CA TYR A 109 -7.67 -18.43 -9.15
C TYR A 109 -6.47 -18.87 -9.97
N VAL A 110 -6.72 -19.15 -11.24
CA VAL A 110 -5.70 -19.61 -12.18
C VAL A 110 -5.21 -18.41 -13.00
N PRO A 111 -3.91 -18.11 -12.99
CA PRO A 111 -3.34 -17.13 -13.89
C PRO A 111 -3.40 -17.59 -15.35
N VAL A 112 -3.72 -16.66 -16.24
CA VAL A 112 -3.65 -16.85 -17.70
C VAL A 112 -2.35 -16.25 -18.21
N ASP A 113 -1.61 -17.03 -18.98
CA ASP A 113 -0.34 -16.60 -19.57
C ASP A 113 -0.55 -15.53 -20.68
N TYR A 114 0.55 -14.93 -21.14
CA TYR A 114 0.51 -13.90 -22.19
C TYR A 114 0.04 -14.41 -23.58
N LYS A 115 -0.12 -15.72 -23.75
CA LYS A 115 -0.64 -16.40 -24.96
C LYS A 115 -2.06 -16.95 -24.76
N GLY A 116 -2.69 -16.73 -23.60
CA GLY A 116 -4.01 -17.23 -23.27
C GLY A 116 -4.07 -18.66 -22.72
N GLN A 117 -2.93 -19.32 -22.45
CA GLN A 117 -2.88 -20.64 -21.83
C GLN A 117 -2.96 -20.56 -20.31
N HIS A 118 -3.57 -21.56 -19.69
CA HIS A 118 -3.74 -21.65 -18.24
C HIS A 118 -3.99 -23.09 -17.81
N PHE A 119 -3.82 -23.35 -16.51
CA PHE A 119 -4.14 -24.63 -15.90
C PHE A 119 -5.66 -24.82 -15.76
N ILE A 120 -6.19 -25.99 -16.08
CA ILE A 120 -7.62 -26.31 -15.90
C ILE A 120 -7.73 -27.38 -14.82
N PRO A 121 -8.22 -27.06 -13.61
CA PRO A 121 -8.40 -28.05 -12.56
C PRO A 121 -9.45 -29.09 -12.95
N GLN A 122 -9.17 -30.36 -12.64
CA GLN A 122 -10.06 -31.48 -12.96
C GLN A 122 -11.41 -31.35 -12.24
N ASP A 123 -12.50 -31.66 -12.94
CA ASP A 123 -13.90 -31.58 -12.47
C ASP A 123 -14.38 -30.18 -12.06
N ALA A 124 -13.50 -29.17 -12.05
CA ALA A 124 -13.84 -27.84 -11.60
C ALA A 124 -14.76 -27.11 -12.58
N VAL A 125 -15.56 -26.20 -12.04
CA VAL A 125 -16.50 -25.40 -12.82
C VAL A 125 -15.97 -23.98 -12.91
N PRO A 126 -15.81 -23.39 -14.11
CA PRO A 126 -15.42 -21.99 -14.23
C PRO A 126 -16.51 -21.11 -13.63
N CYS A 127 -16.13 -20.20 -12.74
CA CYS A 127 -17.06 -19.22 -12.18
C CYS A 127 -17.39 -18.17 -13.25
N ASP A 128 -18.67 -17.83 -13.39
CA ASP A 128 -19.05 -16.74 -14.28
C ASP A 128 -18.95 -15.36 -13.60
N ASP A 129 -19.01 -14.29 -14.40
CA ASP A 129 -18.91 -12.92 -13.90
C ASP A 129 -20.07 -12.51 -12.97
N LYS A 130 -21.22 -13.19 -13.07
CA LYS A 130 -22.42 -12.93 -12.27
C LYS A 130 -22.32 -13.61 -10.91
N ASP A 131 -21.71 -14.79 -10.85
CA ASP A 131 -21.37 -15.50 -9.62
C ASP A 131 -20.41 -14.65 -8.77
N PHE A 132 -19.47 -13.95 -9.39
CA PHE A 132 -18.54 -13.05 -8.68
C PHE A 132 -19.19 -11.80 -8.09
N THR A 133 -20.16 -11.20 -8.80
CA THR A 133 -20.73 -9.90 -8.43
C THR A 133 -22.00 -10.02 -7.60
N GLY A 134 -22.72 -11.15 -7.71
CA GLY A 134 -24.01 -11.39 -7.07
C GLY A 134 -23.98 -12.30 -5.84
N THR A 135 -22.90 -13.05 -5.59
CA THR A 135 -22.85 -14.02 -4.48
C THR A 135 -22.00 -13.54 -3.29
N ASP A 136 -22.22 -14.17 -2.14
CA ASP A 136 -21.34 -14.08 -0.96
C ASP A 136 -19.87 -14.45 -1.28
N MET A 137 -19.55 -15.08 -2.42
CA MET A 137 -18.17 -15.42 -2.82
C MET A 137 -17.32 -14.18 -3.13
N GLY A 138 -17.82 -13.23 -3.94
CA GLY A 138 -17.11 -11.97 -4.17
C GLY A 138 -17.13 -11.06 -2.94
N HIS A 139 -18.22 -11.10 -2.16
CA HIS A 139 -18.35 -10.31 -0.93
C HIS A 139 -17.44 -10.77 0.21
N SER A 140 -17.20 -12.08 0.35
CA SER A 140 -16.31 -12.64 1.37
C SER A 140 -14.83 -12.40 1.08
N ILE A 141 -14.43 -12.39 -0.19
CA ILE A 141 -13.02 -12.18 -0.59
C ILE A 141 -12.68 -10.68 -0.75
N TYR A 142 -13.58 -9.84 -1.27
CA TYR A 142 -13.23 -8.45 -1.66
C TYR A 142 -13.94 -7.32 -0.89
N LYS A 143 -15.10 -7.53 -0.25
CA LYS A 143 -15.96 -6.41 0.18
C LYS A 143 -16.18 -6.28 1.69
N LYS A 144 -16.12 -7.37 2.46
CA LYS A 144 -16.37 -7.28 3.92
C LYS A 144 -15.12 -7.10 4.76
N HIS A 145 -13.95 -7.48 4.27
CA HIS A 145 -12.68 -7.25 4.96
C HIS A 145 -11.66 -6.89 3.87
N PHE A 146 -11.10 -5.67 3.93
CA PHE A 146 -10.07 -5.20 2.99
C PHE A 146 -8.72 -5.94 3.13
N TRP A 147 -8.76 -7.11 3.74
CA TRP A 147 -7.74 -8.11 3.99
C TRP A 147 -8.57 -9.38 4.17
N VAL A 148 -8.45 -10.38 3.29
CA VAL A 148 -9.11 -11.67 3.54
C VAL A 148 -8.67 -12.09 4.95
N ALA A 149 -9.62 -12.25 5.87
CA ALA A 149 -9.31 -12.55 7.28
C ALA A 149 -8.50 -13.86 7.42
N GLU A 150 -8.50 -14.67 6.37
CA GLU A 150 -7.69 -15.85 6.19
C GLU A 150 -6.93 -15.69 4.85
N GLY A 151 -5.60 -15.78 4.87
CA GLY A 151 -4.79 -15.76 3.65
C GLY A 151 -5.17 -16.92 2.70
N PRO A 152 -4.60 -16.96 1.48
CA PRO A 152 -4.80 -18.12 0.62
C PRO A 152 -4.35 -19.41 1.32
N VAL A 153 -5.05 -20.50 1.04
CA VAL A 153 -4.65 -21.87 1.46
C VAL A 153 -3.22 -22.15 1.00
N VAL A 154 -2.91 -21.71 -0.22
CA VAL A 154 -1.59 -21.79 -0.80
C VAL A 154 -1.34 -20.59 -1.70
N ASP A 155 -0.15 -20.01 -1.56
CA ASP A 155 0.43 -19.06 -2.51
C ASP A 155 1.70 -19.72 -3.07
N GLY A 156 1.65 -20.13 -4.35
CA GLY A 156 2.81 -20.68 -5.06
C GLY A 156 3.96 -19.69 -5.19
N GLY A 157 3.72 -18.43 -4.82
CA GLY A 157 4.65 -17.33 -4.94
C GLY A 157 4.61 -16.72 -6.33
N ARG A 158 5.39 -15.65 -6.46
CA ARG A 158 5.57 -14.94 -7.71
C ARG A 158 7.05 -14.63 -7.87
N ARG A 159 7.56 -14.77 -9.09
CA ARG A 159 8.96 -14.48 -9.42
C ARG A 159 9.04 -13.71 -10.72
N GLY A 160 9.83 -12.64 -10.73
CA GLY A 160 10.11 -11.85 -11.92
C GLY A 160 10.92 -12.65 -12.93
N LEU A 161 10.55 -12.52 -14.20
CA LEU A 161 11.23 -13.15 -15.33
C LEU A 161 11.65 -12.08 -16.36
N PRO A 162 12.62 -12.38 -17.23
CA PRO A 162 12.81 -11.62 -18.45
C PRO A 162 11.53 -11.59 -19.28
N VAL A 163 11.33 -10.51 -20.02
CA VAL A 163 10.24 -10.44 -21.01
C VAL A 163 10.46 -11.53 -22.07
N PRO A 164 9.46 -12.36 -22.40
CA PRO A 164 9.59 -13.38 -23.43
C PRO A 164 10.01 -12.74 -24.77
N SER A 165 10.93 -13.38 -25.49
CA SER A 165 11.44 -12.83 -26.76
C SER A 165 10.38 -12.78 -27.87
N ASP A 166 9.33 -13.56 -27.73
CA ASP A 166 8.17 -13.65 -28.62
C ASP A 166 6.93 -12.91 -28.07
N PHE A 167 7.07 -12.14 -26.99
CA PHE A 167 6.02 -11.24 -26.52
C PHE A 167 5.85 -10.07 -27.48
N ASP A 168 4.62 -9.86 -27.94
CA ASP A 168 4.22 -8.73 -28.76
C ASP A 168 3.03 -8.00 -28.11
N PRO A 169 3.21 -6.74 -27.64
CA PRO A 169 2.13 -6.01 -26.96
C PRO A 169 0.90 -5.75 -27.83
N ALA A 170 0.99 -5.89 -29.16
CA ALA A 170 -0.15 -5.71 -30.06
C ALA A 170 -1.07 -6.95 -30.14
N THR A 171 -0.53 -8.13 -29.86
CA THR A 171 -1.24 -9.41 -30.07
C THR A 171 -1.28 -10.31 -28.83
N SER A 172 -0.34 -10.13 -27.91
CA SER A 172 -0.26 -10.87 -26.65
C SER A 172 -1.21 -10.32 -25.60
N GLN A 173 -1.65 -11.20 -24.70
CA GLN A 173 -2.42 -10.80 -23.54
C GLN A 173 -1.52 -10.06 -22.54
N THR A 174 -2.01 -8.91 -22.07
CA THR A 174 -1.35 -8.12 -21.02
C THR A 174 -2.28 -7.91 -19.85
N ILE A 175 -1.71 -7.90 -18.65
CA ILE A 175 -2.42 -7.52 -17.43
C ILE A 175 -2.19 -6.02 -17.21
N PRO A 176 -3.25 -5.18 -17.18
CA PRO A 176 -3.09 -3.79 -16.83
C PRO A 176 -2.59 -3.71 -15.39
N SER A 177 -1.43 -3.08 -15.20
CA SER A 177 -0.99 -2.72 -13.85
C SER A 177 -1.60 -1.37 -13.46
N HIS A 178 -1.89 -1.21 -12.18
CA HIS A 178 -2.21 0.09 -11.60
C HIS A 178 -0.97 0.61 -10.87
N GLY A 179 -0.73 1.91 -10.95
CA GLY A 179 0.46 2.51 -10.36
C GLY A 179 0.56 4.00 -10.64
N LEU A 180 1.71 4.54 -10.28
CA LEU A 180 2.07 5.94 -10.54
C LEU A 180 1.92 6.26 -12.04
N ARG A 181 1.33 7.40 -12.33
CA ARG A 181 1.25 7.98 -13.69
C ARG A 181 1.66 9.44 -13.65
N PRO A 182 2.95 9.72 -13.44
CA PRO A 182 3.44 11.10 -13.50
C PRO A 182 3.53 11.55 -14.95
N ASP A 183 3.13 12.80 -15.21
CA ASP A 183 3.26 13.39 -16.55
C ASP A 183 4.71 13.78 -16.84
N ARG A 184 5.45 14.15 -15.79
CA ARG A 184 6.84 14.56 -15.81
C ARG A 184 7.55 14.04 -14.58
N CYS A 185 8.81 13.64 -14.76
CA CYS A 185 9.64 13.13 -13.70
C CYS A 185 11.04 13.71 -13.80
N PHE A 186 11.61 14.07 -12.65
CA PHE A 186 12.96 14.60 -12.57
C PHE A 186 13.74 13.87 -11.49
N LYS A 187 14.99 13.50 -11.79
CA LYS A 187 15.94 13.07 -10.77
C LYS A 187 16.52 14.32 -10.11
N ALA A 188 16.33 14.44 -8.80
CA ALA A 188 16.82 15.57 -8.01
C ALA A 188 18.35 15.58 -7.96
N GLY A 189 18.93 16.78 -8.09
CA GLY A 189 20.36 17.02 -7.99
C GLY A 189 20.65 18.45 -7.50
N GLY A 190 21.91 18.72 -7.12
CA GLY A 190 22.36 20.05 -6.72
C GLY A 190 21.52 20.71 -5.63
N ASP A 191 21.17 21.97 -5.85
CA ASP A 191 20.39 22.80 -4.90
C ASP A 191 19.03 22.16 -4.55
N THR A 192 18.38 21.46 -5.48
CA THR A 192 17.12 20.75 -5.19
C THR A 192 17.31 19.71 -4.09
N LEU A 193 18.41 18.94 -4.08
CA LEU A 193 18.66 17.96 -3.01
C LEU A 193 18.83 18.65 -1.65
N TYR A 194 19.53 19.78 -1.62
CA TYR A 194 19.68 20.59 -0.41
C TYR A 194 18.32 21.06 0.12
N THR A 195 17.44 21.58 -0.74
CA THR A 195 16.07 21.98 -0.34
C THR A 195 15.28 20.79 0.20
N LEU A 196 15.37 19.62 -0.44
CA LEU A 196 14.68 18.40 0.01
C LEU A 196 15.20 17.89 1.36
N ASP A 197 16.49 18.04 1.63
CA ASP A 197 17.09 17.69 2.91
C ASP A 197 16.66 18.66 4.02
N LEU A 198 16.61 19.96 3.72
CA LEU A 198 16.07 20.97 4.65
C LEU A 198 14.60 20.67 4.99
N LEU A 199 13.79 20.36 3.96
CA LEU A 199 12.40 19.94 4.14
C LEU A 199 12.28 18.68 5.00
N ALA A 200 13.15 17.70 4.81
CA ALA A 200 13.17 16.49 5.62
C ALA A 200 13.52 16.80 7.09
N GLN A 201 14.49 17.67 7.35
CA GLN A 201 14.85 18.10 8.71
C GLN A 201 13.70 18.85 9.39
N GLN A 202 13.07 19.78 8.67
CA GLN A 202 11.88 20.48 9.16
C GLN A 202 10.75 19.51 9.45
N ARG A 203 10.58 18.47 8.63
CA ARG A 203 9.55 17.45 8.82
C ARG A 203 9.83 16.62 10.07
N THR A 204 11.07 16.20 10.29
CA THR A 204 11.47 15.52 11.52
C THR A 204 11.24 16.39 12.75
N LEU A 205 11.57 17.68 12.69
CA LEU A 205 11.29 18.62 13.77
C LEU A 205 9.79 18.78 14.03
N PHE A 206 9.00 18.92 12.96
CA PHE A 206 7.54 18.96 13.03
C PHE A 206 6.97 17.70 13.66
N GLU A 207 7.30 16.52 13.15
CA GLU A 207 6.79 15.24 13.65
C GLU A 207 7.18 15.02 15.12
N THR A 208 8.41 15.39 15.50
CA THR A 208 8.89 15.29 16.89
C THR A 208 8.12 16.20 17.83
N THR A 209 7.95 17.47 17.46
CA THR A 209 7.19 18.45 18.27
C THR A 209 5.69 18.15 18.31
N PHE A 210 5.12 17.71 17.19
CA PHE A 210 3.72 17.29 17.08
C PHE A 210 3.42 16.02 17.90
N ASN A 211 4.32 15.03 17.89
CA ASN A 211 4.20 13.84 18.72
C ASN A 211 4.29 14.18 20.21
N ALA A 212 5.27 15.00 20.62
CA ALA A 212 5.39 15.45 22.00
C ALA A 212 4.14 16.20 22.48
N PHE A 213 3.59 17.08 21.63
CA PHE A 213 2.32 17.77 21.90
C PHE A 213 1.13 16.79 22.03
N THR A 214 1.04 15.84 21.10
CA THR A 214 -0.01 14.82 21.07
C THR A 214 0.04 13.93 22.31
N GLU A 215 1.23 13.47 22.70
CA GLU A 215 1.45 12.66 23.90
C GLU A 215 1.11 13.43 25.17
N ALA A 216 1.58 14.68 25.30
CA ALA A 216 1.27 15.52 26.44
C ALA A 216 -0.23 15.78 26.56
N THR A 217 -0.91 16.01 25.44
CA THR A 217 -2.36 16.24 25.44
C THR A 217 -3.14 14.96 25.75
N ARG A 218 -2.73 13.80 25.21
CA ARG A 218 -3.34 12.52 25.58
C ARG A 218 -3.21 12.23 27.07
N ALA A 219 -2.02 12.43 27.64
CA ALA A 219 -1.81 12.28 29.08
C ALA A 219 -2.73 13.21 29.88
N TRP A 220 -2.87 14.46 29.45
CA TRP A 220 -3.78 15.43 30.06
C TRP A 220 -5.25 15.00 29.97
N VAL A 221 -5.71 14.50 28.81
CA VAL A 221 -7.09 14.00 28.64
C VAL A 221 -7.32 12.79 29.52
N THR A 222 -6.38 11.84 29.58
CA THR A 222 -6.51 10.67 30.45
C THR A 222 -6.59 11.04 31.93
N SER A 223 -5.84 12.07 32.38
CA SER A 223 -5.86 12.49 33.79
C SER A 223 -7.10 13.32 34.17
N HIS A 224 -7.60 14.18 33.27
CA HIS A 224 -8.71 15.10 33.57
C HIS A 224 -10.06 14.61 33.06
N MET A 225 -10.08 13.68 32.10
CA MET A 225 -11.28 13.12 31.48
C MET A 225 -11.15 11.58 31.35
N PRO A 226 -11.20 10.83 32.46
CA PRO A 226 -11.08 9.37 32.42
C PRO A 226 -12.10 8.72 31.46
N GLY A 227 -11.67 7.69 30.72
CA GLY A 227 -12.49 7.02 29.70
C GLY A 227 -12.64 7.79 28.39
N HIS A 228 -11.85 8.86 28.19
CA HIS A 228 -11.80 9.61 26.95
C HIS A 228 -10.44 9.50 26.26
N TYR A 229 -10.43 9.63 24.93
CA TYR A 229 -9.22 9.77 24.13
C TYR A 229 -9.34 10.98 23.21
N ALA A 230 -8.19 11.51 22.78
CA ALA A 230 -8.12 12.66 21.90
C ALA A 230 -7.44 12.33 20.56
N ASN A 231 -8.03 12.89 19.51
CA ASN A 231 -7.50 12.91 18.15
C ASN A 231 -7.15 14.35 17.76
N PHE A 232 -6.09 14.47 16.97
CA PHE A 232 -5.49 15.75 16.62
C PHE A 232 -5.21 15.79 15.13
N SER A 233 -5.51 16.91 14.51
CA SER A 233 -4.96 17.29 13.21
C SER A 233 -4.53 18.75 13.26
N LEU A 234 -3.44 19.06 12.58
CA LEU A 234 -3.01 20.43 12.37
C LEU A 234 -3.27 20.80 10.91
N SER A 235 -3.94 21.91 10.70
CA SER A 235 -4.14 22.47 9.36
C SER A 235 -2.95 23.34 8.93
N GLU A 236 -2.94 23.75 7.66
CA GLU A 236 -1.80 24.43 7.03
C GLU A 236 -1.51 25.80 7.66
N ASP A 237 -2.53 26.51 8.13
CA ASP A 237 -2.45 27.80 8.81
C ASP A 237 -2.08 27.66 10.31
N LYS A 238 -1.65 26.47 10.74
CA LYS A 238 -1.39 26.10 12.14
C LYS A 238 -2.64 26.10 13.02
N THR A 239 -3.85 26.00 12.45
CA THR A 239 -5.04 25.80 13.27
C THR A 239 -5.10 24.34 13.74
N LEU A 240 -5.10 24.15 15.06
CA LEU A 240 -5.22 22.86 15.72
C LEU A 240 -6.68 22.44 15.77
N GLN A 241 -6.98 21.27 15.20
CA GLN A 241 -8.27 20.61 15.31
C GLN A 241 -8.16 19.50 16.35
N LEU A 242 -9.00 19.58 17.37
CA LEU A 242 -9.05 18.67 18.50
C LEU A 242 -10.42 17.97 18.54
N SER A 243 -10.41 16.65 18.66
CA SER A 243 -11.61 15.85 18.90
C SER A 243 -11.41 14.97 20.11
N ILE A 244 -12.24 15.11 21.14
CA ILE A 244 -12.26 14.24 22.33
C ILE A 244 -13.45 13.29 22.24
N ARG A 245 -13.22 12.00 22.48
CA ARG A 245 -14.22 10.93 22.34
C ARG A 245 -14.20 9.99 23.53
N VAL A 246 -15.36 9.43 23.86
CA VAL A 246 -15.45 8.36 24.86
C VAL A 246 -14.94 7.04 24.27
N GLU A 247 -14.10 6.35 25.03
CA GLU A 247 -13.57 5.03 24.70
C GLU A 247 -14.73 4.04 24.44
N ASN A 248 -14.64 3.24 23.39
CA ASN A 248 -15.63 2.22 22.99
C ASN A 248 -17.03 2.70 22.51
N SER A 249 -17.35 4.00 22.55
CA SER A 249 -18.61 4.49 21.94
C SER A 249 -18.41 5.35 20.69
N GLY A 250 -17.20 5.88 20.48
CA GLY A 250 -16.91 6.80 19.38
C GLY A 250 -17.64 8.14 19.48
N THR A 251 -18.49 8.31 20.50
CA THR A 251 -19.30 9.50 20.75
C THR A 251 -18.37 10.62 21.21
N PRO A 252 -18.32 11.73 20.45
CA PRO A 252 -17.45 12.83 20.80
C PRO A 252 -18.08 13.75 21.87
N VAL A 253 -17.24 14.37 22.70
CA VAL A 253 -17.65 15.12 23.90
C VAL A 253 -17.42 16.63 23.71
N ALA A 254 -18.24 17.44 24.38
CA ALA A 254 -18.09 18.89 24.43
C ALA A 254 -16.82 19.29 25.20
N LEU A 255 -15.90 20.03 24.56
CA LEU A 255 -14.65 20.48 25.18
C LEU A 255 -14.84 21.78 25.99
N ASN A 256 -15.56 21.75 27.11
CA ASN A 256 -15.69 22.95 27.96
C ASN A 256 -14.75 22.86 29.17
N HIS A 257 -13.48 23.24 29.00
CA HIS A 257 -12.45 23.10 30.04
C HIS A 257 -11.56 24.36 30.18
N PRO A 258 -11.19 24.78 31.41
CA PRO A 258 -10.36 25.99 31.66
C PRO A 258 -8.93 25.97 31.09
N ASP A 259 -8.49 24.86 30.51
CA ASP A 259 -7.15 24.72 29.91
C ASP A 259 -7.18 24.85 28.37
N TRP A 260 -8.37 25.00 27.78
CA TRP A 260 -8.59 25.06 26.34
C TRP A 260 -9.53 26.20 25.97
N ILE A 261 -9.11 26.99 24.98
CA ILE A 261 -10.01 27.90 24.27
C ILE A 261 -10.62 27.12 23.12
N ILE A 262 -11.95 27.01 23.04
CA ILE A 262 -12.64 26.63 21.81
C ILE A 262 -12.81 27.89 20.97
N ASP A 263 -12.07 27.99 19.86
CA ASP A 263 -12.22 29.08 18.89
C ASP A 263 -13.49 28.87 18.05
N LYS A 264 -13.72 27.62 17.60
CA LYS A 264 -14.84 27.28 16.71
C LYS A 264 -15.18 25.79 16.75
N GLN A 265 -16.46 25.45 16.63
CA GLN A 265 -16.91 24.08 16.36
C GLN A 265 -16.98 23.84 14.85
N ILE A 266 -16.45 22.71 14.38
CA ILE A 266 -16.35 22.40 12.95
C ILE A 266 -17.66 21.75 12.46
N GLU A 267 -18.34 22.45 11.56
CA GLU A 267 -19.46 21.91 10.79
C GLU A 267 -18.95 21.34 9.47
N ARG A 268 -19.42 20.15 9.08
CA ARG A 268 -19.13 19.57 7.76
C ARG A 268 -20.40 19.18 7.06
N ASP A 269 -20.44 19.40 5.76
CA ASP A 269 -21.51 18.87 4.93
C ASP A 269 -21.19 17.41 4.59
N TRP A 270 -22.09 16.51 4.98
CA TRP A 270 -21.97 15.07 4.79
C TRP A 270 -23.12 14.58 3.92
N MET A 271 -22.82 13.72 2.94
CA MET A 271 -23.84 13.09 2.11
C MET A 271 -24.47 11.90 2.83
N ASP A 272 -25.73 12.02 3.23
CA ASP A 272 -26.45 10.93 3.87
C ASP A 272 -26.52 9.73 2.90
N PRO A 273 -25.95 8.57 3.25
CA PRO A 273 -25.87 7.44 2.33
C PRO A 273 -27.23 6.82 1.99
N GLN A 274 -28.27 7.03 2.81
CA GLN A 274 -29.62 6.54 2.57
C GLN A 274 -30.44 7.51 1.72
N THR A 275 -30.33 8.81 2.01
CA THR A 275 -31.17 9.83 1.33
C THR A 275 -30.45 10.52 0.17
N ARG A 276 -29.13 10.34 0.04
CA ARG A 276 -28.23 11.03 -0.91
C ARG A 276 -28.33 12.55 -0.87
N GLN A 277 -28.85 13.10 0.23
CA GLN A 277 -28.92 14.54 0.44
C GLN A 277 -27.70 15.00 1.24
N MET A 278 -27.23 16.21 0.91
CA MET A 278 -26.23 16.89 1.72
C MET A 278 -26.90 17.32 3.03
N LYS A 279 -26.45 16.75 4.13
CA LYS A 279 -26.82 17.17 5.48
C LYS A 279 -25.61 17.82 6.13
N ARG A 280 -25.81 19.00 6.66
CA ARG A 280 -24.82 19.62 7.52
C ARG A 280 -24.81 18.90 8.86
N ILE A 281 -23.69 18.31 9.22
CA ILE A 281 -23.47 17.69 10.52
C ILE A 281 -22.50 18.56 11.32
N VAL A 282 -22.83 18.77 12.59
CA VAL A 282 -21.89 19.33 13.55
C VAL A 282 -21.04 18.17 14.05
N LEU A 283 -19.79 18.10 13.61
CA LEU A 283 -18.83 17.18 14.21
C LEU A 283 -18.36 17.85 15.50
N ASN A 284 -18.28 17.12 16.62
CA ASN A 284 -17.64 17.60 17.85
C ASN A 284 -16.10 17.56 17.68
N GLU A 285 -15.64 18.22 16.62
CA GLU A 285 -14.28 18.62 16.32
C GLU A 285 -14.20 20.13 16.60
N TYR A 286 -13.18 20.55 17.32
CA TYR A 286 -13.00 21.92 17.77
C TYR A 286 -11.71 22.47 17.19
N GLU A 287 -11.76 23.69 16.66
CA GLU A 287 -10.57 24.52 16.58
C GLU A 287 -10.27 24.99 18.01
N ALA A 288 -9.15 24.54 18.57
CA ALA A 288 -8.87 24.77 19.99
C ALA A 288 -7.40 25.13 20.24
N ARG A 289 -7.14 25.91 21.29
CA ARG A 289 -5.79 26.30 21.71
C ARG A 289 -5.58 26.08 23.21
N PRO A 290 -4.40 25.59 23.66
CA PRO A 290 -4.10 25.50 25.08
C PRO A 290 -4.02 26.89 25.73
N ILE A 291 -4.53 27.03 26.95
CA ILE A 291 -4.50 28.26 27.75
C ILE A 291 -3.20 28.32 28.57
N PRO A 292 -2.39 29.40 28.51
CA PRO A 292 -1.12 29.47 29.23
C PRO A 292 -1.24 29.79 30.73
N ASP A 293 -2.46 29.95 31.26
CA ASP A 293 -2.73 30.46 32.61
C ASP A 293 -2.65 29.40 33.71
N THR A 294 -2.60 28.11 33.35
CA THR A 294 -2.33 26.98 34.26
C THR A 294 -0.94 26.40 33.98
N PRO A 295 -0.25 25.78 34.96
CA PRO A 295 1.03 25.11 34.70
C PRO A 295 0.96 24.06 33.59
N GLU A 296 -0.13 23.29 33.56
CA GLU A 296 -0.40 22.24 32.58
C GLU A 296 -0.72 22.83 31.20
N GLY A 297 -1.57 23.87 31.15
CA GLY A 297 -1.90 24.57 29.92
C GLY A 297 -0.73 25.34 29.33
N LEU A 298 0.14 25.94 30.16
CA LEU A 298 1.39 26.57 29.75
C LEU A 298 2.34 25.56 29.10
N LYS A 299 2.46 24.35 29.66
CA LYS A 299 3.27 23.28 29.08
C LYS A 299 2.78 22.89 27.68
N LEU A 300 1.46 22.71 27.52
CA LEU A 300 0.86 22.41 26.22
C LEU A 300 1.01 23.58 25.23
N TYR A 301 0.82 24.80 25.70
CA TYR A 301 0.97 26.02 24.90
C TYR A 301 2.41 26.18 24.38
N MET A 302 3.42 25.93 25.21
CA MET A 302 4.82 26.02 24.80
C MET A 302 5.18 24.97 23.73
N LEU A 303 4.67 23.74 23.86
CA LEU A 303 4.83 22.70 22.85
C LEU A 303 4.15 23.07 21.53
N PHE A 304 2.93 23.60 21.59
CA PHE A 304 2.21 24.08 20.42
C PHE A 304 2.94 25.24 19.73
N LYS A 305 3.43 26.22 20.50
CA LYS A 305 4.17 27.38 19.98
C LYS A 305 5.51 26.98 19.36
N ALA A 306 6.17 25.96 19.90
CA ALA A 306 7.43 25.44 19.37
C ALA A 306 7.25 24.65 18.06
N MET A 307 6.02 24.28 17.70
CA MET A 307 5.74 23.50 16.50
C MET A 307 5.96 24.34 15.23
N PRO A 308 6.84 23.91 14.30
CA PRO A 308 7.00 24.59 13.01
C PRO A 308 5.73 24.42 12.15
N VAL A 309 5.59 25.21 11.09
CA VAL A 309 4.54 24.97 10.07
C VAL A 309 4.83 23.61 9.44
N PRO A 310 3.82 22.75 9.16
CA PRO A 310 4.04 21.51 8.43
C PRO A 310 4.78 21.81 7.11
N PRO A 311 5.99 21.28 6.90
CA PRO A 311 6.73 21.56 5.69
C PRO A 311 6.07 20.85 4.51
N ARG A 312 5.83 21.59 3.43
CA ARG A 312 5.21 21.08 2.19
C ARG A 312 6.03 21.51 0.99
N THR A 313 6.10 20.67 -0.02
CA THR A 313 6.87 20.92 -1.25
C THR A 313 6.36 22.14 -2.01
N HIS A 314 5.06 22.46 -1.94
CA HIS A 314 4.47 23.61 -2.60
C HIS A 314 4.80 24.97 -1.93
N HIS A 315 5.38 24.97 -0.73
CA HIS A 315 5.89 26.20 -0.10
C HIS A 315 7.27 26.63 -0.65
N HIS A 316 7.87 25.80 -1.51
CA HIS A 316 9.20 25.98 -2.05
C HIS A 316 9.12 26.22 -3.56
N ALA A 317 9.17 27.50 -3.96
CA ALA A 317 9.09 27.92 -5.35
C ALA A 317 10.21 27.33 -6.23
N ASP A 318 11.33 26.93 -5.63
CA ASP A 318 12.44 26.26 -6.29
C ASP A 318 12.16 24.78 -6.62
N LEU A 319 11.14 24.19 -5.99
CA LEU A 319 10.64 22.84 -6.29
C LEU A 319 9.41 22.87 -7.21
N ALA A 320 8.68 23.98 -7.26
CA ALA A 320 7.52 24.10 -8.14
C ALA A 320 7.96 24.26 -9.60
N ILE A 321 7.13 23.75 -10.52
CA ILE A 321 7.31 23.98 -11.95
C ILE A 321 6.14 24.82 -12.46
N GLN A 322 6.46 25.87 -13.21
CA GLN A 322 5.46 26.61 -13.96
C GLN A 322 5.21 25.97 -15.33
N SER A 323 3.94 25.83 -15.68
CA SER A 323 3.49 25.42 -17.01
C SER A 323 2.35 26.31 -17.51
N GLY A 324 1.89 26.08 -18.75
CA GLY A 324 0.77 26.83 -19.32
C GLY A 324 -0.57 26.63 -18.58
N SER A 325 -0.68 25.60 -17.75
CA SER A 325 -1.86 25.30 -16.93
C SER A 325 -1.77 25.79 -15.48
N GLY A 326 -0.62 26.35 -15.06
CA GLY A 326 -0.41 26.88 -13.73
C GLY A 326 0.89 26.41 -13.08
N GLU A 327 0.95 26.55 -11.76
CA GLU A 327 2.06 26.08 -10.93
C GLU A 327 1.78 24.66 -10.41
N HIS A 328 2.76 23.77 -10.56
CA HIS A 328 2.65 22.37 -10.20
C HIS A 328 3.70 22.02 -9.15
N SER A 329 3.27 21.39 -8.06
CA SER A 329 4.18 20.95 -7.00
C SER A 329 4.47 19.46 -7.09
N PRO A 330 5.71 19.04 -6.79
CA PRO A 330 6.09 17.65 -6.93
C PRO A 330 5.61 16.79 -5.76
N VAL A 331 5.35 15.52 -6.07
CA VAL A 331 5.43 14.41 -5.11
C VAL A 331 6.86 13.90 -5.10
N VAL A 332 7.45 13.77 -3.91
CA VAL A 332 8.85 13.34 -3.74
C VAL A 332 8.89 11.84 -3.51
N HIS A 333 9.67 11.13 -4.32
CA HIS A 333 9.90 9.70 -4.21
C HIS A 333 11.38 9.42 -3.95
N LYS A 334 11.68 8.62 -2.92
CA LYS A 334 13.05 8.22 -2.58
C LYS A 334 13.26 6.73 -2.87
N TYR A 335 14.32 6.41 -3.61
CA TYR A 335 14.78 5.06 -3.92
C TYR A 335 16.29 4.95 -3.73
N PRO A 336 16.87 3.73 -3.65
CA PRO A 336 18.33 3.56 -3.60
C PRO A 336 19.08 4.23 -4.76
N GLN A 337 18.44 4.39 -5.92
CA GLN A 337 18.98 5.01 -7.13
C GLN A 337 18.96 6.55 -7.09
N GLY A 338 18.31 7.14 -6.08
CA GLY A 338 18.24 8.59 -5.85
C GLY A 338 16.86 9.09 -5.44
N THR A 339 16.74 10.42 -5.36
CA THR A 339 15.48 11.11 -5.10
C THR A 339 14.88 11.62 -6.40
N PHE A 340 13.58 11.42 -6.59
CA PHE A 340 12.83 11.76 -7.79
C PHE A 340 11.65 12.67 -7.45
N LEU A 341 11.35 13.60 -8.35
CA LEU A 341 10.23 14.52 -8.29
C LEU A 341 9.22 14.15 -9.37
N ALA A 342 8.01 13.81 -8.97
CA ALA A 342 6.90 13.46 -9.84
C ALA A 342 5.89 14.61 -9.91
N TYR A 343 5.56 15.04 -11.13
CA TYR A 343 4.55 16.08 -11.36
C TYR A 343 3.37 15.49 -12.13
N HIS A 344 2.18 16.00 -11.82
CA HIS A 344 0.90 15.58 -12.39
C HIS A 344 0.11 16.81 -12.86
N GLY A 345 -0.83 16.62 -13.79
CA GLY A 345 -1.63 17.70 -14.37
C GLY A 345 -0.91 18.50 -15.46
N ILE A 346 0.22 18.01 -15.99
CA ILE A 346 1.01 18.71 -17.01
C ILE A 346 0.74 18.10 -18.38
N LYS A 347 0.31 18.92 -19.35
CA LYS A 347 0.06 18.40 -20.70
C LYS A 347 1.37 18.01 -21.38
N PRO A 348 1.40 16.92 -22.18
CA PRO A 348 2.61 16.49 -22.87
C PRO A 348 3.27 17.57 -23.76
N THR A 349 2.50 18.50 -24.28
CA THR A 349 2.96 19.60 -25.16
C THR A 349 3.46 20.83 -24.42
N GLU A 350 3.26 20.92 -23.10
CA GLU A 350 3.67 22.09 -22.33
C GLU A 350 5.19 22.11 -22.14
N LYS A 351 5.79 23.24 -22.49
CA LYS A 351 7.18 23.54 -22.15
C LYS A 351 7.25 23.84 -20.66
N ILE A 352 8.20 23.20 -20.00
CA ILE A 352 8.46 23.38 -18.58
C ILE A 352 9.95 23.63 -18.36
N THR A 353 10.26 24.40 -17.33
CA THR A 353 11.63 24.57 -16.86
C THR A 353 11.84 23.60 -15.69
N PRO A 354 12.83 22.69 -15.76
CA PRO A 354 13.12 21.80 -14.65
C PRO A 354 13.52 22.60 -13.40
N PRO A 355 13.25 22.08 -12.19
CA PRO A 355 13.82 22.61 -10.96
C PRO A 355 15.35 22.63 -11.03
N LYS A 356 15.97 23.60 -10.35
CA LYS A 356 17.40 23.88 -10.50
C LYS A 356 18.27 22.69 -10.06
N GLY A 357 19.09 22.19 -10.98
CA GLY A 357 19.99 21.06 -10.71
C GLY A 357 19.35 19.68 -10.90
N CYS A 358 18.09 19.63 -11.31
CA CYS A 358 17.41 18.39 -11.68
C CYS A 358 17.70 17.96 -13.12
N THR A 359 17.67 16.65 -13.34
CA THR A 359 17.73 16.05 -14.68
C THR A 359 16.38 15.41 -14.98
N GLU A 360 15.76 15.75 -16.12
CA GLU A 360 14.53 15.09 -16.55
C GLU A 360 14.79 13.61 -16.84
N VAL A 361 13.87 12.77 -16.38
CA VAL A 361 13.89 11.33 -16.65
C VAL A 361 12.52 10.89 -17.18
N PRO A 362 12.46 9.87 -18.04
CA PRO A 362 11.18 9.36 -18.52
C PRO A 362 10.29 8.91 -17.36
N PRO A 363 8.97 9.21 -17.35
CA PRO A 363 8.00 8.68 -16.38
C PRO A 363 8.09 7.17 -16.17
N THR A 364 8.35 6.41 -17.25
CA THR A 364 8.57 4.96 -17.25
C THR A 364 9.61 4.51 -16.21
N THR A 365 10.61 5.35 -15.95
CA THR A 365 11.68 5.12 -14.96
C THR A 365 11.11 5.04 -13.56
N LEU A 366 10.30 6.04 -13.16
CA LEU A 366 9.75 6.12 -11.83
C LEU A 366 8.74 4.99 -11.59
N ILE A 367 7.93 4.69 -12.61
CA ILE A 367 6.98 3.57 -12.57
C ILE A 367 7.72 2.25 -12.34
N TRP A 368 8.85 2.04 -13.04
CA TRP A 368 9.68 0.85 -12.85
C TRP A 368 10.26 0.75 -11.43
N LEU A 369 10.85 1.84 -10.93
CA LEU A 369 11.44 1.89 -9.59
C LEU A 369 10.41 1.66 -8.49
N ASP A 370 9.21 2.22 -8.65
CA ASP A 370 8.12 2.03 -7.71
C ASP A 370 7.67 0.57 -7.64
N ARG A 371 7.47 -0.06 -8.81
CA ARG A 371 7.11 -1.48 -8.89
C ARG A 371 8.23 -2.40 -8.40
N ASP A 372 9.49 -2.10 -8.70
CA ASP A 372 10.65 -2.84 -8.18
C ASP A 372 10.72 -2.76 -6.65
N ARG A 373 10.46 -1.58 -6.06
CA ARG A 373 10.35 -1.41 -4.61
C ARG A 373 9.20 -2.23 -4.04
N THR A 374 8.02 -2.16 -4.66
CA THR A 374 6.84 -2.91 -4.22
C THR A 374 7.12 -4.42 -4.27
N ASP A 375 7.63 -4.95 -5.37
CA ASP A 375 7.97 -6.38 -5.50
C ASP A 375 8.88 -6.82 -4.34
N ARG A 376 9.96 -6.08 -4.08
CA ARG A 376 10.89 -6.39 -2.99
C ARG A 376 10.23 -6.31 -1.61
N GLN A 377 9.35 -5.33 -1.37
CA GLN A 377 8.58 -5.21 -0.13
C GLN A 377 7.66 -6.42 0.09
N TRP A 378 7.11 -6.99 -0.98
CA TRP A 378 6.30 -8.20 -0.92
C TRP A 378 7.14 -9.49 -0.98
N GLY A 379 8.46 -9.40 -0.95
CA GLY A 379 9.36 -10.57 -1.09
C GLY A 379 9.21 -11.28 -2.43
N ILE A 380 8.83 -10.55 -3.48
CA ILE A 380 8.79 -11.02 -4.87
C ILE A 380 10.13 -10.63 -5.48
N GLU A 381 10.80 -11.60 -6.10
CA GLU A 381 11.98 -11.31 -6.90
C GLU A 381 11.54 -10.45 -8.09
N PRO A 382 12.08 -9.23 -8.27
CA PRO A 382 11.67 -8.36 -9.35
C PRO A 382 12.19 -8.88 -10.70
N PRO A 383 11.48 -8.58 -11.82
CA PRO A 383 12.00 -8.89 -13.15
C PRO A 383 13.33 -8.15 -13.41
N PRO A 384 14.17 -8.67 -14.32
CA PRO A 384 15.40 -8.00 -14.72
C PRO A 384 15.15 -6.56 -15.18
N VAL A 385 16.04 -5.65 -14.78
CA VAL A 385 15.96 -4.24 -15.15
C VAL A 385 16.09 -4.09 -16.67
N PRO A 386 15.20 -3.33 -17.35
CA PRO A 386 15.31 -3.06 -18.77
C PRO A 386 16.65 -2.43 -19.09
N THR A 387 17.27 -2.80 -20.22
CA THR A 387 18.56 -2.25 -20.65
C THR A 387 18.55 -0.72 -20.70
N ALA A 388 17.41 -0.13 -21.08
CA ALA A 388 17.20 1.32 -21.11
C ALA A 388 17.30 2.01 -19.73
N LEU A 389 17.15 1.27 -18.63
CA LEU A 389 17.25 1.77 -17.25
C LEU A 389 18.52 1.31 -16.51
N SER A 390 19.35 0.46 -17.13
CA SER A 390 20.53 -0.14 -16.48
C SER A 390 21.51 0.92 -15.94
N PHE A 391 21.65 2.05 -16.63
CA PHE A 391 22.50 3.17 -16.23
C PHE A 391 22.14 3.76 -14.85
N LEU A 392 20.90 3.63 -14.40
CA LEU A 392 20.45 4.08 -13.08
C LEU A 392 20.87 3.14 -11.96
N TYR A 393 21.06 1.86 -12.28
CA TYR A 393 21.40 0.82 -11.32
C TYR A 393 22.91 0.61 -11.18
N HIS A 394 23.69 0.81 -12.23
CA HIS A 394 25.16 0.69 -12.19
C HIS A 394 25.87 1.83 -11.44
N ASN A 395 25.18 2.94 -11.21
CA ASN A 395 25.71 4.11 -10.50
C ASN A 395 25.16 4.26 -9.08
N ALA A 396 24.32 3.34 -8.62
CA ALA A 396 23.84 3.35 -7.24
C ALA A 396 24.94 2.77 -6.33
N PRO A 397 25.33 3.45 -5.24
CA PRO A 397 26.21 2.82 -4.24
C PRO A 397 25.55 1.52 -3.76
N PRO A 398 26.34 0.47 -3.46
CA PRO A 398 25.80 -0.80 -3.02
C PRO A 398 24.86 -0.58 -1.84
N ASN A 399 23.64 -1.08 -1.99
CA ASN A 399 22.55 -0.87 -1.05
C ASN A 399 22.91 -1.53 0.29
N THR A 400 23.43 -0.77 1.25
CA THR A 400 23.81 -1.27 2.58
C THR A 400 22.62 -1.50 3.51
N SER A 401 21.38 -1.28 3.04
CA SER A 401 20.16 -1.65 3.74
C SER A 401 19.80 -3.13 3.53
N ALA A 402 20.77 -4.05 3.69
CA ALA A 402 20.39 -5.39 4.08
C ALA A 402 19.67 -5.28 5.45
N PRO A 403 18.56 -5.98 5.68
CA PRO A 403 17.96 -6.03 7.01
C PRO A 403 19.07 -6.46 7.97
N ARG A 404 19.38 -5.62 8.97
CA ARG A 404 20.30 -6.03 10.02
C ARG A 404 19.72 -7.30 10.63
N PRO A 405 20.50 -8.39 10.73
CA PRO A 405 20.03 -9.56 11.46
C PRO A 405 19.63 -9.10 12.87
N PRO A 406 18.55 -9.66 13.44
CA PRO A 406 18.16 -9.36 14.81
C PRO A 406 19.37 -9.57 15.69
N GLN A 407 19.77 -8.53 16.42
CA GLN A 407 20.78 -8.68 17.45
C GLN A 407 20.14 -9.55 18.55
N LEU A 408 20.70 -10.75 18.71
CA LEU A 408 20.34 -11.72 19.76
C LEU A 408 20.63 -11.17 21.15
#